data_AF-A0A967VY24-F1
#
_entry.id   AF-A0A967VY24-F1
#
_cell.length_a   1.000
_cell.length_b   1.000
_cell.length_c   1.000
_cell.angle_alpha   90.00
_cell.angle_beta   90.00
_cell.angle_gamma   90.00
#
_symmetry.space_group_name_H-M   'P 1'
#
loop_
_entity.id
_entity.type
_entity.pdbx_description
1 polymer ?
#
loop_
_entity_poly.entity_id
_entity_poly.type
_entity_poly.pdbx_seq_one_letter_code
_entity_poly.pdbx_strand_id
1 'polypeptide(L)' 'VAPNFVRHSQATPDVQVKSLEEFKQLQKEFLKSIPDQKVTIEKLVAEGNYVAGLATYSGTQDGPM' A
#
# COMPACT_ATOMS: atom_id res chain seq x y z
N VAL A 1 2.59 9.89 7.41
CA VAL A 1 3.24 9.90 6.08
C VAL A 1 3.46 11.35 5.66
N ALA A 2 4.62 11.70 5.11
CA ALA A 2 4.96 13.08 4.73
C ALA A 2 4.15 13.57 3.50
N PRO A 3 3.89 14.89 3.33
CA PRO A 3 3.10 15.40 2.21
C PRO A 3 3.66 15.05 0.82
N ASN A 4 4.99 15.01 0.68
CA ASN A 4 5.73 14.72 -0.55
C ASN A 4 6.03 13.22 -0.73
N PHE A 5 5.18 12.33 -0.21
CA PHE A 5 5.35 10.90 -0.31
C PHE A 5 5.37 10.41 -1.76
N VAL A 6 6.31 9.52 -2.09
CA VAL A 6 6.42 8.88 -3.41
C VAL A 6 6.35 7.37 -3.22
N ARG A 7 5.44 6.71 -3.95
CA ARG A 7 5.35 5.25 -3.99
C ARG A 7 6.01 4.72 -5.25
N HIS A 8 6.96 3.81 -5.08
CA HIS A 8 7.53 3.02 -6.16
C HIS A 8 7.00 1.59 -6.06
N SER A 9 6.34 1.10 -7.11
CA SER A 9 5.79 -0.26 -7.15
C SER A 9 6.01 -0.90 -8.50
N GLN A 10 6.68 -2.05 -8.51
CA GLN A 10 6.83 -2.87 -9.72
C GLN A 10 5.57 -3.68 -10.04
N ALA A 11 4.69 -3.93 -9.06
CA ALA A 11 3.45 -4.68 -9.27
C ALA A 11 2.40 -3.86 -10.05
N THR A 12 2.50 -2.52 -10.00
CA THR A 12 1.58 -1.59 -10.67
C THR A 12 2.39 -0.42 -11.26
N PRO A 13 3.20 -0.65 -12.29
CA PRO A 13 4.15 0.36 -12.77
C PRO A 13 3.47 1.60 -13.36
N ASP A 14 2.26 1.45 -13.90
CA ASP A 14 1.50 2.56 -14.50
C ASP A 14 0.81 3.45 -13.46
N VAL A 15 0.70 2.98 -12.21
CA VAL A 15 0.08 3.73 -11.11
C VAL A 15 1.13 4.59 -10.41
N GLN A 16 1.17 5.86 -10.79
CA GLN A 16 2.09 6.86 -10.25
C GLN A 16 1.46 7.55 -9.03
N VAL A 17 2.12 7.50 -7.87
CA VAL A 17 1.70 8.19 -6.64
C VAL A 17 2.87 9.05 -6.14
N LYS A 18 2.68 10.37 -6.16
CA LYS A 18 3.69 11.40 -5.90
C LYS A 18 3.31 12.34 -4.75
N SER A 19 2.19 12.06 -4.07
CA SER A 19 1.78 12.77 -2.87
C SER A 19 1.06 11.89 -1.85
N LEU A 20 0.94 12.38 -0.62
CA LEU A 20 0.13 11.76 0.42
C LEU A 20 -1.34 11.62 0.03
N GLU A 21 -1.91 12.64 -0.61
CA GLU A 21 -3.35 12.64 -0.95
C GLU A 21 -3.67 11.60 -2.03
N GLU A 22 -2.82 11.48 -3.06
CA GLU A 22 -2.91 10.41 -4.04
C GLU A 22 -2.77 9.02 -3.39
N PHE A 23 -1.85 8.88 -2.43
CA PHE A 23 -1.69 7.61 -1.71
C PHE A 23 -2.94 7.24 -0.90
N LYS A 24 -3.52 8.20 -0.18
CA LYS A 24 -4.80 7.97 0.54
C LYS A 24 -5.93 7.60 -0.41
N GLN A 25 -6.01 8.24 -1.57
CA GLN A 25 -7.04 7.91 -2.55
C GLN A 25 -6.86 6.47 -3.06
N LEU A 26 -5.64 6.06 -3.37
CA LEU A 26 -5.33 4.68 -3.77
C LEU A 26 -5.76 3.68 -2.68
N GLN A 27 -5.46 3.95 -1.41
CA GLN A 27 -5.89 3.07 -0.31
C GLN A 27 -7.42 2.99 -0.19
N LYS A 28 -8.14 4.09 -0.43
CA LYS A 28 -9.61 4.09 -0.44
C LYS A 28 -10.18 3.25 -1.58
N GLU A 29 -9.58 3.30 -2.77
CA GLU A 29 -10.03 2.46 -3.88
C GLU A 29 -9.80 0.97 -3.57
N PHE A 30 -8.63 0.60 -3.03
CA PHE A 30 -8.40 -0.78 -2.58
C PHE A 30 -9.42 -1.23 -1.52
N LEU A 31 -9.83 -0.35 -0.60
CA LEU A 31 -10.87 -0.68 0.40
C LEU A 31 -12.25 -0.89 -0.22
N LYS A 32 -12.56 -0.28 -1.36
CA LYS A 32 -13.80 -0.59 -2.09
C LYS A 32 -13.71 -1.96 -2.78
N SER A 33 -12.56 -2.29 -3.35
CA SER A 33 -12.33 -3.55 -4.07
C SER A 33 -12.21 -4.76 -3.14
N ILE A 34 -11.52 -4.60 -2.01
CA ILE A 34 -11.22 -5.65 -1.03
C ILE A 34 -11.55 -5.10 0.38
N PRO A 35 -12.84 -5.12 0.79
CA PRO A 35 -13.30 -4.46 2.01
C PRO A 35 -12.79 -5.10 3.31
N ASP A 36 -12.52 -6.41 3.30
CA ASP A 36 -12.00 -7.19 4.41
C ASP A 36 -10.47 -7.32 4.39
N GLN A 37 -9.78 -6.48 3.60
CA GLN A 37 -8.35 -6.58 3.42
C GLN A 37 -7.59 -6.50 4.75
N LYS A 38 -6.55 -7.34 4.85
CA LYS A 38 -5.67 -7.42 6.00
C LYS A 38 -4.22 -7.54 5.54
N VAL A 39 -3.35 -6.80 6.20
CA VAL A 39 -1.90 -6.94 6.06
C VAL A 39 -1.35 -7.54 7.35
N THR A 40 -0.66 -8.68 7.23
CA THR A 40 0.05 -9.32 8.35
C THR A 40 1.55 -9.16 8.12
N ILE A 41 2.25 -8.47 9.03
CA ILE A 41 3.70 -8.32 8.98
C ILE A 41 4.35 -9.59 9.53
N GLU A 42 5.16 -10.27 8.73
CA GLU A 42 5.87 -11.49 9.11
C GLU A 42 7.27 -11.18 9.64
N LYS A 43 7.96 -10.22 9.02
CA LYS A 43 9.28 -9.74 9.44
C LYS A 43 9.37 -8.24 9.23
N LEU A 44 10.09 -7.58 10.13
CA LEU A 44 10.37 -6.15 10.06
C LEU A 44 11.83 -5.92 10.43
N VAL A 45 12.55 -5.14 9.62
CA VAL A 45 13.92 -4.69 9.90
C VAL A 45 13.95 -3.18 9.75
N ALA A 46 14.56 -2.50 10.71
CA ALA A 46 14.75 -1.05 10.68
C ALA A 46 16.24 -0.74 10.81
N GLU A 47 16.74 0.14 9.94
CA GLU A 47 18.12 0.60 9.93
C GLU A 47 18.18 2.08 9.55
N GLY A 48 18.70 2.92 10.46
CA GLY A 48 18.72 4.37 10.27
C GLY A 48 17.32 4.93 9.99
N ASN A 49 17.14 5.49 8.78
CA ASN A 49 15.87 6.07 8.32
C ASN A 49 15.02 5.12 7.48
N TYR A 50 15.43 3.85 7.33
CA TYR A 50 14.78 2.87 6.46
C TYR A 50 14.11 1.77 7.27
N VAL A 51 12.98 1.29 6.74
CA VAL A 51 12.24 0.15 7.28
C VAL A 51 11.87 -0.77 6.12
N ALA A 52 12.21 -2.05 6.24
CA ALA A 52 11.80 -3.10 5.32
C ALA A 52 10.86 -4.07 6.04
N GLY A 53 9.77 -4.45 5.36
CA GLY A 53 8.78 -5.41 5.87
C GLY A 53 8.54 -6.53 4.88
N LEU A 54 8.54 -7.77 5.36
CA LEU A 54 7.93 -8.91 4.68
C LEU A 54 6.51 -9.07 5.24
N ALA A 55 5.52 -9.08 4.36
CA ALA A 55 4.12 -9.09 4.79
C ALA A 55 3.24 -9.89 3.82
N THR A 56 2.19 -10.48 4.35
CA THR A 56 1.08 -11.05 3.57
C THR A 56 -0.04 -10.04 3.49
N TYR A 57 -0.54 -9.78 2.28
CA TYR A 57 -1.81 -9.09 2.04
C TYR A 57 -2.87 -10.13 1.67
N SER A 58 -4.00 -10.13 2.36
CA SER A 58 -5.09 -11.07 2.12
C SER A 58 -6.45 -10.38 2.24
N GLY A 59 -7.42 -10.84 1.47
CA GLY A 59 -8.81 -10.41 1.56
C GLY A 59 -9.64 -11.03 0.44
N THR A 60 -10.94 -10.76 0.46
CA THR A 60 -11.93 -11.19 -0.53
C THR A 60 -12.21 -10.03 -1.48
N GLN A 61 -12.05 -10.26 -2.78
CA GLN A 61 -12.29 -9.24 -3.78
C GLN A 61 -13.76 -9.20 -4.19
N ASP A 62 -14.57 -8.52 -3.39
CA ASP A 62 -16.02 -8.38 -3.60
C ASP A 62 -16.41 -7.08 -4.35
N GLY A 63 -15.44 -6.20 -4.59
CA GLY A 63 -15.64 -4.93 -5.29
C GLY A 63 -15.01 -4.87 -6.69
N PRO A 64 -15.05 -3.69 -7.33
CA PRO A 64 -14.54 -3.49 -8.69
C PRO A 64 -13.04 -3.79 -8.82
N MET A 65 -12.63 -4.28 -10.01
CA MET A 65 -11.23 -4.32 -10.45
C MET A 65 -10.75 -2.95 -10.90
#